data_AF-V6U017-F1
#
_entry.id   AF-V6U017-F1
#
_cell.length_a   1.000
_cell.length_b   1.000
_cell.length_c   1.000
_cell.angle_alpha   90.00
_cell.angle_beta   90.00
_cell.angle_gamma   90.00
#
_symmetry.space_group_name_H-M   'P 1'
#
loop_
_entity.id
_entity.type
_entity.pdbx_description
1 polymer ?
#
loop_
_entity_poly.entity_id
_entity_poly.type
_entity_poly.pdbx_seq_one_letter_code
_entity_poly.pdbx_strand_id
1 'polypeptide(L)'
;MTDGFQVTLCRMHESPVPAQHQYVLCRVDRSHDIGFYIHLLEWNNTEALLPASSIAQRRIKNINSYLRPGQEITLEVARIDVDRGYIDLDERSVTPQDKENCKIEFYRNNTIHTLMRHLALLLKIPKLIVLYKVLGWPSAAMDEEQSVYNSFRNAVTSFDRVFKQILDDYYEHGYIAKEGDYDLAHGLVTIEELNAIKDTVPRATLEKQLKDQLNTRLRERPVKLSCDISVTICRGILGIETIKDALREGLKYAAEHPITTNEESAQAADEQPLSIKMHVAPIYTISIQTIYQREAKELINSVCKVIEANIVAAGGRFSVDKEVAIVTPDKADK
;
A
#
# COMPACT_ATOMS: atom_id res chain seq x y z
N MET A 1 -0.25 30.89 -21.89
CA MET A 1 -0.32 31.03 -20.43
C MET A 1 -1.59 30.32 -19.99
N THR A 2 -1.53 29.01 -19.80
CA THR A 2 -2.61 28.28 -19.12
C THR A 2 -2.35 28.46 -17.64
N ASP A 3 -3.18 29.24 -16.95
CA ASP A 3 -3.22 29.23 -15.48
C ASP A 3 -3.57 27.80 -15.07
N GLY A 4 -2.53 27.03 -14.76
CA GLY A 4 -2.68 25.65 -14.31
C GLY A 4 -3.33 25.70 -12.94
N PHE A 5 -4.48 25.05 -12.79
CA PHE A 5 -5.14 24.92 -11.50
C PHE A 5 -4.15 24.31 -10.48
N GLN A 6 -3.75 25.10 -9.49
CA GLN A 6 -2.82 24.68 -8.44
C GLN A 6 -3.60 24.25 -7.21
N VAL A 7 -3.23 23.09 -6.66
CA VAL A 7 -3.80 22.57 -5.41
C VAL A 7 -2.83 22.88 -4.28
N THR A 8 -3.31 23.56 -3.24
CA THR A 8 -2.58 23.77 -2.00
C THR A 8 -2.43 22.45 -1.26
N LEU A 9 -1.17 22.03 -1.05
CA LEU A 9 -0.83 20.80 -0.35
C LEU A 9 -1.16 20.91 1.15
N CYS A 10 -1.27 19.74 1.79
CA CYS A 10 -1.69 19.59 3.17
C CYS A 10 -0.91 18.46 3.85
N ARG A 11 -0.95 18.43 5.18
CA ARG A 11 -0.52 17.29 5.99
C ARG A 11 -1.36 16.04 5.70
N MET A 12 -0.77 14.88 5.93
CA MET A 12 -1.41 13.57 5.73
C MET A 12 -2.25 13.15 6.95
N HIS A 13 -1.82 13.53 8.16
CA HIS A 13 -2.44 13.16 9.44
C HIS A 13 -3.43 14.23 9.95
N GLU A 14 -4.41 13.83 10.74
CA GLU A 14 -5.39 14.76 11.37
C GLU A 14 -4.69 15.74 12.32
N SER A 15 -3.77 15.25 13.14
CA SER A 15 -3.00 16.08 14.07
C SER A 15 -2.07 17.07 13.34
N PRO A 16 -2.07 18.37 13.71
CA PRO A 16 -1.23 19.38 13.09
C PRO A 16 0.27 19.19 13.36
N VAL A 17 0.61 18.54 14.48
CA VAL A 17 1.98 18.19 14.88
C VAL A 17 2.09 16.69 15.16
N PRO A 18 3.26 16.07 14.95
CA PRO A 18 3.48 14.67 15.33
C PRO A 18 3.38 14.48 16.84
N ALA A 19 3.27 13.23 17.29
CA ALA A 19 3.35 12.88 18.71
C ALA A 19 4.82 12.74 19.17
N GLN A 20 5.06 12.91 20.46
CA GLN A 20 6.37 12.63 21.05
C GLN A 20 6.69 11.14 20.90
N HIS A 21 7.96 10.81 20.64
CA HIS A 21 8.46 9.45 20.36
C HIS A 21 7.94 8.82 19.06
N GLN A 22 7.27 9.58 18.20
CA GLN A 22 6.83 9.11 16.89
C GLN A 22 7.99 9.12 15.89
N TYR A 23 8.09 8.07 15.07
CA TYR A 23 9.03 8.03 13.95
C TYR A 23 8.47 8.72 12.72
N VAL A 24 9.28 9.58 12.12
CA VAL A 24 8.87 10.45 11.02
C VAL A 24 9.91 10.40 9.90
N LEU A 25 9.44 10.35 8.65
CA LEU A 25 10.31 10.47 7.49
C LEU A 25 10.52 11.95 7.18
N CYS A 26 11.77 12.36 7.11
CA CYS A 26 12.14 13.75 6.94
C CYS A 26 13.13 13.94 5.79
N ARG A 27 13.20 15.15 5.26
CA ARG A 27 14.17 15.55 4.23
C ARG A 27 15.03 16.70 4.75
N VAL A 28 16.35 16.52 4.67
CA VAL A 28 17.30 17.55 5.10
C VAL A 28 17.20 18.77 4.18
N ASP A 29 16.98 19.95 4.74
CA ASP A 29 16.96 21.21 3.96
C ASP A 29 18.35 21.85 3.99
N ARG A 30 18.78 22.30 5.17
CA ARG A 30 20.05 23.03 5.35
C ARG A 30 20.74 22.67 6.66
N SER A 31 22.07 22.72 6.64
CA SER A 31 22.92 22.57 7.81
C SER A 31 23.15 23.93 8.48
N HIS A 32 23.20 23.95 9.81
CA HIS A 32 23.53 25.11 10.62
C HIS A 32 24.45 24.72 11.79
N ASP A 33 24.97 25.71 12.53
CA ASP A 33 25.94 25.46 13.60
C ASP A 33 25.33 24.69 14.78
N ILE A 34 24.03 24.88 15.01
CA ILE A 34 23.27 24.27 16.12
C ILE A 34 22.77 22.86 15.75
N GLY A 35 22.72 22.53 14.46
CA GLY A 35 22.12 21.29 13.95
C GLY A 35 21.69 21.39 12.50
N PHE A 36 20.75 20.54 12.08
CA PHE A 36 20.18 20.57 10.73
C PHE A 36 18.72 21.00 10.78
N TYR A 37 18.34 21.91 9.88
CA TYR A 37 16.94 22.16 9.57
C TYR A 37 16.46 21.11 8.57
N ILE A 38 15.35 20.47 8.91
CA ILE A 38 14.82 19.31 8.20
C ILE A 38 13.31 19.50 8.05
N HIS A 39 12.75 19.08 6.92
CA HIS A 39 11.32 19.12 6.67
C HIS A 39 10.66 17.78 6.95
N LEU A 40 9.56 17.80 7.69
CA LEU A 40 8.69 16.66 7.95
C LEU A 40 7.79 16.39 6.73
N LEU A 41 8.03 15.28 6.02
CA LEU A 41 7.35 15.04 4.73
C LEU A 41 5.84 14.77 4.88
N GLU A 42 5.41 14.18 6.00
CA GLU A 42 3.99 13.88 6.24
C GLU A 42 3.19 15.09 6.75
N TRP A 43 3.86 16.10 7.32
CA TRP A 43 3.24 17.32 7.86
C TRP A 43 3.45 18.52 6.95
N ASN A 44 3.19 18.38 5.65
CA ASN A 44 3.28 19.50 4.69
C ASN A 44 4.64 20.22 4.68
N ASN A 45 5.74 19.49 4.92
CA ASN A 45 7.10 20.03 5.03
C ASN A 45 7.29 21.01 6.21
N THR A 46 6.59 20.83 7.33
CA THR A 46 6.88 21.59 8.56
C THR A 46 8.37 21.50 8.92
N GLU A 47 8.98 22.65 9.21
CA GLU A 47 10.38 22.73 9.62
C GLU A 47 10.57 22.15 11.03
N ALA A 48 11.61 21.33 11.18
CA ALA A 48 12.06 20.75 12.43
C ALA A 48 13.59 20.86 12.54
N LEU A 49 14.10 20.83 13.76
CA LEU A 49 15.53 20.89 14.04
C LEU A 49 16.02 19.51 14.48
N LEU A 50 17.10 19.03 13.88
CA LEU A 50 17.90 17.94 14.40
C LEU A 50 19.13 18.53 15.09
N PRO A 51 19.15 18.63 16.43
CA PRO A 51 20.26 19.21 17.16
C PRO A 51 21.54 18.41 16.94
N ALA A 52 22.69 19.08 16.84
CA ALA A 52 23.99 18.42 16.64
C ALA A 52 24.32 17.36 17.71
N SER A 53 23.80 17.52 18.93
CA SER A 53 23.94 16.58 20.05
C SER A 53 23.15 15.28 19.88
N SER A 54 22.14 15.29 19.01
CA SER A 54 21.23 14.16 18.76
C SER A 54 21.60 13.38 17.51
N ILE A 55 22.74 13.73 16.87
CA ILE A 55 23.23 13.11 15.64
C ILE A 55 24.25 12.05 15.97
N ALA A 56 23.93 10.80 15.62
CA ALA A 56 24.77 9.60 15.81
C ALA A 56 25.29 9.32 17.23
N GLN A 57 25.62 8.06 17.51
CA GLN A 57 26.24 7.66 18.79
C GLN A 57 27.75 8.00 18.86
N ARG A 58 28.37 8.42 17.75
CA ARG A 58 29.81 8.69 17.64
C ARG A 58 30.06 10.16 17.29
N ARG A 59 31.13 10.74 17.85
CA ARG A 59 31.51 12.13 17.60
C ARG A 59 31.84 12.37 16.13
N ILE A 60 31.12 13.29 15.51
CA ILE A 60 31.27 13.65 14.09
C ILE A 60 32.44 14.63 13.96
N LYS A 61 33.35 14.37 13.01
CA LYS A 61 34.49 15.27 12.72
C LYS A 61 34.09 16.51 11.92
N ASN A 62 33.13 16.38 11.01
CA ASN A 62 32.61 17.47 10.19
C ASN A 62 31.09 17.30 10.02
N ILE A 63 30.33 18.25 10.58
CA ILE A 63 28.85 18.22 10.58
C ILE A 63 28.31 18.20 9.14
N ASN A 64 28.82 19.06 8.26
CA ASN A 64 28.36 19.20 6.86
C ASN A 64 28.66 17.96 6.00
N SER A 65 29.50 17.05 6.46
CA SER A 65 29.77 15.78 5.74
C SER A 65 28.82 14.65 6.12
N TYR A 66 28.10 14.79 7.24
CA TYR A 66 27.28 13.71 7.80
C TYR A 66 25.93 13.56 7.07
N LEU A 67 25.20 14.66 6.88
CA LEU A 67 23.94 14.69 6.16
C LEU A 67 24.02 15.69 5.01
N ARG A 68 23.56 15.27 3.83
CA ARG A 68 23.50 16.13 2.64
C ARG A 68 22.12 16.77 2.50
N PRO A 69 22.02 18.04 2.07
CA PRO A 69 20.75 18.62 1.64
C PRO A 69 20.02 17.73 0.63
N GLY A 70 18.71 17.57 0.80
CA GLY A 70 17.85 16.70 0.00
C GLY A 70 17.87 15.22 0.40
N GLN A 71 18.75 14.79 1.32
CA GLN A 71 18.76 13.41 1.81
C GLN A 71 17.52 13.13 2.66
N GLU A 72 16.90 11.98 2.43
CA GLU A 72 15.77 11.49 3.22
C GLU A 72 16.25 10.59 4.36
N ILE A 73 15.79 10.87 5.57
CA ILE A 73 16.19 10.16 6.79
C ILE A 73 14.97 9.98 7.71
N THR A 74 14.91 8.83 8.38
CA THR A 74 13.93 8.58 9.44
C THR A 74 14.50 9.03 10.78
N LEU A 75 13.74 9.84 11.51
CA LEU A 75 14.10 10.41 12.80
C LEU A 75 12.95 10.19 13.79
N GLU A 76 13.24 10.22 15.09
CA GLU A 76 12.24 10.21 16.15
C GLU A 76 11.97 11.63 16.65
N VAL A 77 10.71 11.93 16.95
CA VAL A 77 10.32 13.20 17.56
C VAL A 77 10.67 13.19 19.04
N ALA A 78 11.68 13.96 19.44
CA ALA A 78 12.16 13.99 20.81
C ALA A 78 11.32 14.94 21.68
N ARG A 79 11.11 16.18 21.21
CA ARG A 79 10.37 17.23 21.92
C ARG A 79 9.60 18.10 20.95
N ILE A 80 8.44 18.56 21.41
CA ILE A 80 7.56 19.45 20.66
C ILE A 80 7.25 20.64 21.56
N ASP A 81 7.52 21.84 21.07
CA ASP A 81 7.11 23.09 21.68
C ASP A 81 6.01 23.69 20.79
N VAL A 82 4.76 23.52 21.21
CA VAL A 82 3.57 23.92 20.44
C VAL A 82 3.44 25.45 20.39
N ASP A 83 3.81 26.15 21.46
CA ASP A 83 3.69 27.61 21.56
C ASP A 83 4.68 28.30 20.63
N ARG A 84 5.89 27.74 20.51
CA ARG A 84 6.94 28.29 19.65
C ARG A 84 7.00 27.67 18.26
N GLY A 85 6.29 26.57 18.04
CA GLY A 85 6.30 25.82 16.78
C GLY A 85 7.62 25.10 16.49
N TYR A 86 8.42 24.79 17.51
CA TYR A 86 9.69 24.06 17.35
C TYR A 86 9.51 22.57 17.59
N ILE A 87 10.09 21.76 16.72
CA ILE A 87 10.12 20.30 16.84
C ILE A 87 11.58 19.87 16.83
N ASP A 88 12.02 19.26 17.93
CA ASP A 88 13.35 18.69 18.05
C ASP A 88 13.31 17.20 17.72
N LEU A 89 14.25 16.76 16.88
CA LEU A 89 14.37 15.38 16.42
C LEU A 89 15.59 14.67 17.06
N ASP A 90 15.55 13.35 17.14
CA ASP A 90 16.68 12.49 17.53
C ASP A 90 16.90 11.36 16.51
N GLU A 91 18.17 11.06 16.22
CA GLU A 91 18.56 9.93 15.37
C GLU A 91 19.01 8.71 16.20
N ARG A 92 19.51 8.93 17.43
CA ARG A 92 20.25 7.91 18.20
C ARG A 92 19.38 6.75 18.66
N SER A 93 18.09 7.02 18.88
CA SER A 93 17.09 6.06 19.33
C SER A 93 16.50 5.23 18.19
N VAL A 94 16.74 5.60 16.93
CA VAL A 94 16.11 4.96 15.76
C VAL A 94 16.85 3.68 15.37
N THR A 95 16.19 2.53 15.54
CA THR A 95 16.74 1.23 15.12
C THR A 95 16.59 1.03 13.60
N PRO A 96 17.38 0.15 12.95
CA PRO A 96 17.18 -0.15 11.52
C PRO A 96 15.79 -0.70 11.20
N GLN A 97 15.15 -1.40 12.14
CA GLN A 97 13.78 -1.90 11.96
C GLN A 97 12.76 -0.75 11.93
N ASP A 98 12.92 0.23 12.82
CA ASP A 98 12.06 1.42 12.86
C ASP A 98 12.19 2.26 11.59
N LYS A 99 13.42 2.36 11.04
CA LYS A 99 13.67 3.02 9.75
C LYS A 99 12.87 2.38 8.62
N GLU A 100 12.83 1.04 8.58
CA GLU A 100 12.09 0.32 7.53
C GLU A 100 10.58 0.45 7.72
N ASN A 101 10.08 0.25 8.95
CA ASN A 101 8.67 0.36 9.26
C ASN A 101 8.13 1.78 8.97
N CYS A 102 8.86 2.81 9.36
CA CYS A 102 8.49 4.21 9.09
C CYS A 102 8.45 4.51 7.59
N LYS A 103 9.39 3.99 6.80
CA LYS A 103 9.36 4.12 5.34
C LYS A 103 8.12 3.45 4.74
N ILE A 104 7.79 2.24 5.19
CA ILE A 104 6.61 1.51 4.72
C ILE A 104 5.34 2.34 4.98
N GLU A 105 5.17 2.86 6.20
CA GLU A 105 4.03 3.70 6.56
C GLU A 105 3.99 5.00 5.74
N PHE A 106 5.13 5.67 5.56
CA PHE A 106 5.22 6.86 4.72
C PHE A 106 4.77 6.57 3.28
N TYR A 107 5.26 5.49 2.67
CA TYR A 107 4.89 5.17 1.29
C TYR A 107 3.41 4.81 1.16
N ARG A 108 2.82 4.14 2.15
CA ARG A 108 1.37 3.90 2.24
C ARG A 108 0.60 5.23 2.27
N ASN A 109 0.96 6.13 3.18
CA ASN A 109 0.32 7.44 3.32
C ASN A 109 0.52 8.31 2.08
N ASN A 110 1.71 8.32 1.50
CA ASN A 110 2.02 9.06 0.28
C ASN A 110 1.24 8.53 -0.95
N THR A 111 0.96 7.23 -1.00
CA THR A 111 0.09 6.65 -2.04
C THR A 111 -1.30 7.27 -1.97
N ILE A 112 -1.88 7.38 -0.77
CA ILE A 112 -3.16 8.06 -0.57
C ILE A 112 -3.05 9.56 -0.85
N HIS A 113 -1.97 10.22 -0.41
CA HIS A 113 -1.76 11.63 -0.64
C HIS A 113 -1.71 11.99 -2.13
N THR A 114 -0.99 11.19 -2.93
CA THR A 114 -0.95 11.37 -4.38
C THR A 114 -2.30 11.06 -5.05
N LEU A 115 -3.06 10.09 -4.53
CA LEU A 115 -4.43 9.80 -4.97
C LEU A 115 -5.35 11.00 -4.70
N MET A 116 -5.35 11.52 -3.47
CA MET A 116 -6.14 12.68 -3.07
C MET A 116 -5.79 13.93 -3.87
N ARG A 117 -4.49 14.16 -4.12
CA ARG A 117 -4.04 15.26 -4.98
C ARG A 117 -4.58 15.13 -6.40
N HIS A 118 -4.58 13.92 -6.97
CA HIS A 118 -5.14 13.69 -8.29
C HIS A 118 -6.67 13.91 -8.31
N LEU A 119 -7.36 13.45 -7.27
CA LEU A 119 -8.80 13.66 -7.10
C LEU A 119 -9.14 15.15 -6.95
N ALA A 120 -8.35 15.91 -6.19
CA ALA A 120 -8.48 17.37 -6.06
C ALA A 120 -8.34 18.09 -7.42
N LEU A 121 -7.36 17.68 -8.24
CA LEU A 121 -7.17 18.23 -9.58
C LEU A 121 -8.35 17.93 -10.51
N LEU A 122 -8.89 16.71 -10.47
CA LEU A 122 -10.03 16.30 -11.29
C LEU A 122 -11.32 17.04 -10.91
N LEU A 123 -11.55 17.21 -9.61
CA LEU A 123 -12.74 17.88 -9.07
C LEU A 123 -12.57 19.40 -8.94
N LYS A 124 -11.40 19.93 -9.30
CA LYS A 124 -11.04 21.36 -9.17
C LYS A 124 -11.23 21.90 -7.75
N ILE A 125 -10.84 21.12 -6.76
CA ILE A 125 -10.86 21.53 -5.35
C ILE A 125 -9.50 22.18 -5.01
N PRO A 126 -9.45 23.47 -4.63
CA PRO A 126 -8.19 24.20 -4.52
C PRO A 126 -7.37 23.80 -3.30
N LYS A 127 -8.03 23.37 -2.22
CA LYS A 127 -7.40 23.03 -0.94
C LYS A 127 -7.51 21.54 -0.67
N LEU A 128 -6.37 20.84 -0.61
CA LEU A 128 -6.34 19.40 -0.38
C LEU A 128 -6.86 18.99 1.00
N ILE A 129 -6.66 19.85 2.01
CA ILE A 129 -7.14 19.68 3.39
C ILE A 129 -8.65 19.40 3.45
N VAL A 130 -9.44 19.95 2.53
CA VAL A 130 -10.88 19.75 2.49
C VAL A 130 -11.22 18.27 2.23
N LEU A 131 -10.54 17.64 1.27
CA LEU A 131 -10.74 16.21 0.97
C LEU A 131 -10.31 15.31 2.13
N TYR A 132 -9.25 15.69 2.85
CA TYR A 132 -8.83 14.96 4.04
C TYR A 132 -9.84 15.06 5.17
N LYS A 133 -10.39 16.25 5.43
CA LYS A 133 -11.42 16.45 6.45
C LYS A 133 -12.74 15.75 6.14
N VAL A 134 -13.14 15.71 4.87
CA VAL A 134 -14.42 15.11 4.44
C VAL A 134 -14.31 13.59 4.28
N LEU A 135 -13.22 13.08 3.69
CA LEU A 135 -13.08 11.67 3.33
C LEU A 135 -11.97 10.97 4.13
N GLY A 136 -10.76 11.54 4.13
CA GLY A 136 -9.56 10.86 4.61
C GLY A 136 -9.55 10.54 6.10
N TRP A 137 -9.71 11.54 6.96
CA TRP A 137 -9.63 11.36 8.42
C TRP A 137 -10.88 10.68 9.00
N PRO A 138 -12.11 10.98 8.53
CA PRO A 138 -13.27 10.22 8.95
C PRO A 138 -13.15 8.73 8.61
N SER A 139 -12.60 8.37 7.45
CA SER A 139 -12.43 6.97 7.06
C SER A 139 -11.39 6.25 7.92
N ALA A 140 -10.35 6.94 8.38
CA ALA A 140 -9.37 6.37 9.32
C ALA A 140 -9.99 6.15 10.72
N ALA A 141 -10.88 7.03 11.17
CA ALA A 141 -11.55 6.88 12.47
C ALA A 141 -12.50 5.65 12.53
N MET A 142 -12.99 5.20 11.38
CA MET A 142 -13.82 3.99 11.27
C MET A 142 -13.01 2.68 11.17
N ASP A 143 -11.70 2.78 10.95
CA ASP A 143 -10.81 1.63 10.78
C ASP A 143 -10.20 1.20 12.12
N GLU A 144 -10.07 -0.11 12.34
CA GLU A 144 -9.52 -0.65 13.59
C GLU A 144 -8.05 -0.24 13.82
N GLU A 145 -7.27 -0.12 12.74
CA GLU A 145 -5.85 0.25 12.79
C GLU A 145 -5.64 1.78 12.69
N GLN A 146 -6.70 2.58 12.66
CA GLN A 146 -6.66 4.04 12.53
C GLN A 146 -5.82 4.53 11.33
N SER A 147 -5.77 3.75 10.26
CA SER A 147 -4.96 4.06 9.07
C SER A 147 -5.84 4.45 7.89
N VAL A 148 -5.57 5.61 7.30
CA VAL A 148 -6.25 6.06 6.07
C VAL A 148 -5.99 5.06 4.94
N TYR A 149 -4.77 4.51 4.85
CA TYR A 149 -4.41 3.57 3.79
C TYR A 149 -5.22 2.28 3.85
N ASN A 150 -5.35 1.67 5.03
CA ASN A 150 -6.10 0.42 5.19
C ASN A 150 -7.58 0.63 4.91
N SER A 151 -8.16 1.73 5.41
CA SER A 151 -9.54 2.10 5.13
C SER A 151 -9.81 2.24 3.62
N PHE A 152 -8.90 2.93 2.91
CA PHE A 152 -8.99 3.08 1.45
C PHE A 152 -8.77 1.75 0.70
N ARG A 153 -7.90 0.87 1.20
CA ARG A 153 -7.69 -0.48 0.66
C ARG A 153 -8.95 -1.34 0.84
N ASN A 154 -9.57 -1.30 2.01
CA ASN A 154 -10.83 -1.99 2.31
C ASN A 154 -11.97 -1.48 1.42
N ALA A 155 -11.96 -0.17 1.11
CA ALA A 155 -12.93 0.43 0.21
C ALA A 155 -12.82 -0.04 -1.26
N VAL A 156 -11.70 -0.65 -1.68
CA VAL A 156 -11.59 -1.29 -3.00
C VAL A 156 -12.53 -2.50 -3.09
N THR A 157 -12.60 -3.31 -2.02
CA THR A 157 -13.45 -4.50 -1.96
C THR A 157 -14.88 -4.16 -1.55
N SER A 158 -15.04 -3.27 -0.57
CA SER A 158 -16.35 -2.92 0.00
C SER A 158 -16.49 -1.41 0.17
N PHE A 159 -16.64 -0.70 -0.95
CA PHE A 159 -16.77 0.76 -0.96
C PHE A 159 -17.91 1.26 -0.08
N ASP A 160 -19.10 0.65 -0.21
CA ASP A 160 -20.30 1.12 0.48
C ASP A 160 -20.20 0.93 2.00
N ARG A 161 -19.42 -0.05 2.47
CA ARG A 161 -19.20 -0.23 3.92
C ARG A 161 -18.39 0.91 4.53
N VAL A 162 -17.45 1.48 3.78
CA VAL A 162 -16.52 2.50 4.28
C VAL A 162 -17.08 3.91 4.06
N PHE A 163 -17.52 4.22 2.84
CA PHE A 163 -17.82 5.60 2.45
C PHE A 163 -19.30 5.96 2.48
N LYS A 164 -20.22 5.00 2.50
CA LYS A 164 -21.66 5.33 2.41
C LYS A 164 -22.11 6.23 3.55
N GLN A 165 -21.81 5.84 4.79
CA GLN A 165 -22.17 6.64 5.96
C GLN A 165 -21.47 8.00 5.96
N ILE A 166 -20.17 8.04 5.65
CA ILE A 166 -19.38 9.29 5.60
C ILE A 166 -19.98 10.28 4.59
N LEU A 167 -20.32 9.78 3.39
CA LEU A 167 -20.90 10.60 2.33
C LEU A 167 -22.35 10.99 2.65
N ASP A 168 -23.15 10.09 3.21
CA ASP A 168 -24.53 10.38 3.63
C ASP A 168 -24.52 11.51 4.68
N ASP A 169 -23.72 11.37 5.74
CA ASP A 169 -23.59 12.37 6.80
C ASP A 169 -23.14 13.74 6.23
N TYR A 170 -22.14 13.74 5.35
CA TYR A 170 -21.62 14.97 4.73
C TYR A 170 -22.61 15.65 3.78
N TYR A 171 -23.29 14.90 2.90
CA TYR A 171 -24.26 15.49 1.96
C TYR A 171 -25.59 15.86 2.65
N GLU A 172 -25.96 15.25 3.77
CA GLU A 172 -27.14 15.63 4.54
C GLU A 172 -26.86 16.84 5.43
N HIS A 173 -25.84 16.77 6.28
CA HIS A 173 -25.60 17.72 7.37
C HIS A 173 -24.50 18.75 7.06
N GLY A 174 -23.72 18.54 6.00
CA GLY A 174 -22.50 19.32 5.73
C GLY A 174 -21.34 18.88 6.63
N TYR A 175 -20.27 19.67 6.65
CA TYR A 175 -19.14 19.41 7.54
C TYR A 175 -19.48 19.81 8.98
N ILE A 176 -19.50 18.82 9.87
CA ILE A 176 -19.65 19.03 11.30
C ILE A 176 -18.26 19.20 11.91
N ALA A 177 -17.95 20.41 12.37
CA ALA A 177 -16.70 20.71 13.05
C ALA A 177 -16.63 19.96 14.39
N LYS A 178 -15.49 19.32 14.66
CA LYS A 178 -15.23 18.74 15.98
C LYS A 178 -14.93 19.87 16.98
N GLU A 179 -15.25 19.66 18.25
CA GLU A 179 -14.95 20.62 19.30
C GLU A 179 -13.42 20.81 19.40
N GLY A 180 -12.94 22.04 19.19
CA GLY A 180 -11.50 22.35 19.17
C GLY A 180 -10.78 22.14 17.84
N ASP A 181 -11.50 22.10 16.72
CA ASP A 181 -10.91 21.92 15.39
C ASP A 181 -9.81 22.97 15.07
N TYR A 182 -8.55 22.53 15.08
CA TYR A 182 -7.37 23.39 14.92
C TYR A 182 -7.41 24.19 13.61
N ASP A 183 -7.84 23.57 12.51
CA ASP A 183 -7.81 24.17 11.18
C ASP A 183 -8.83 25.31 11.00
N LEU A 184 -9.99 25.19 11.67
CA LEU A 184 -11.01 26.24 11.69
C LEU A 184 -10.57 27.38 12.60
N ALA A 185 -10.00 27.06 13.77
CA ALA A 185 -9.52 28.05 14.72
C ALA A 185 -8.37 28.90 14.15
N HIS A 186 -7.48 28.32 13.34
CA HIS A 186 -6.35 29.01 12.72
C HIS A 186 -6.65 29.56 11.31
N GLY A 187 -7.91 29.45 10.84
CA GLY A 187 -8.33 30.00 9.55
C GLY A 187 -7.71 29.34 8.32
N LEU A 188 -7.20 28.11 8.45
CA LEU A 188 -6.65 27.34 7.31
C LEU A 188 -7.75 26.98 6.30
N VAL A 189 -8.95 26.72 6.81
CA VAL A 189 -10.15 26.39 6.03
C VAL A 189 -11.36 27.05 6.68
N THR A 190 -12.31 27.52 5.88
CA THR A 190 -13.61 28.00 6.39
C THR A 190 -14.69 26.94 6.27
N ILE A 191 -15.72 27.01 7.10
CA ILE A 191 -16.89 26.11 7.01
C ILE A 191 -17.57 26.24 5.63
N GLU A 192 -17.59 27.45 5.08
CA GLU A 192 -18.12 27.73 3.74
C GLU A 192 -17.34 26.98 2.66
N GLU A 193 -16.00 26.98 2.71
CA GLU A 193 -15.17 26.22 1.77
C GLU A 193 -15.37 24.71 1.89
N LEU A 194 -15.57 24.21 3.12
CA LEU A 194 -15.85 22.78 3.37
C LEU A 194 -17.20 22.37 2.82
N ASN A 195 -18.21 23.23 2.93
CA ASN A 195 -19.57 22.95 2.45
C ASN A 195 -19.74 23.24 0.96
N ALA A 196 -18.92 24.10 0.35
CA ALA A 196 -18.97 24.41 -1.08
C ALA A 196 -18.74 23.19 -1.99
N ILE A 197 -18.08 22.12 -1.49
CA ILE A 197 -17.94 20.87 -2.25
C ILE A 197 -19.30 20.21 -2.49
N LYS A 198 -20.24 20.28 -1.54
CA LYS A 198 -21.59 19.73 -1.68
C LYS A 198 -22.31 20.32 -2.90
N ASP A 199 -22.13 21.62 -3.12
CA ASP A 199 -22.78 22.35 -4.20
C ASP A 199 -22.04 22.21 -5.54
N THR A 200 -20.71 22.09 -5.49
CA THR A 200 -19.86 22.05 -6.70
C THR A 200 -19.67 20.65 -7.26
N VAL A 201 -19.68 19.61 -6.41
CA VAL A 201 -19.44 18.22 -6.81
C VAL A 201 -20.64 17.35 -6.42
N PRO A 202 -21.42 16.88 -7.41
CA PRO A 202 -22.48 15.91 -7.16
C PRO A 202 -21.92 14.62 -6.57
N ARG A 203 -22.65 14.03 -5.62
CA ARG A 203 -22.29 12.77 -4.96
C ARG A 203 -21.89 11.67 -5.94
N ALA A 204 -22.70 11.45 -6.97
CA ALA A 204 -22.45 10.39 -7.97
C ALA A 204 -21.12 10.60 -8.72
N THR A 205 -20.73 11.85 -8.96
CA THR A 205 -19.45 12.19 -9.59
C THR A 205 -18.29 11.92 -8.65
N LEU A 206 -18.40 12.32 -7.37
CA LEU A 206 -17.39 12.07 -6.36
C LEU A 206 -17.15 10.56 -6.16
N GLU A 207 -18.22 9.78 -5.99
CA GLU A 207 -18.14 8.33 -5.81
C GLU A 207 -17.50 7.64 -7.02
N LYS A 208 -17.92 8.02 -8.24
CA LYS A 208 -17.35 7.45 -9.46
C LYS A 208 -15.86 7.74 -9.57
N GLN A 209 -15.45 9.00 -9.40
CA GLN A 209 -14.04 9.38 -9.49
C GLN A 209 -13.21 8.72 -8.38
N LEU A 210 -13.74 8.62 -7.17
CA LEU A 210 -13.06 7.95 -6.07
C LEU A 210 -12.89 6.45 -6.36
N LYS A 211 -13.95 5.75 -6.79
CA LYS A 211 -13.89 4.33 -7.19
C LYS A 211 -12.88 4.09 -8.31
N ASP A 212 -12.87 4.95 -9.33
CA ASP A 212 -11.92 4.86 -10.46
C ASP A 212 -10.46 5.01 -9.97
N GLN A 213 -10.21 5.97 -9.07
CA GLN A 213 -8.86 6.19 -8.52
C GLN A 213 -8.41 5.09 -7.56
N LEU A 214 -9.29 4.59 -6.70
CA LEU A 214 -9.03 3.46 -5.81
C LEU A 214 -8.65 2.22 -6.63
N ASN A 215 -9.43 1.89 -7.67
CA ASN A 215 -9.16 0.75 -8.54
C ASN A 215 -7.87 0.88 -9.36
N THR A 216 -7.47 2.10 -9.72
CA THR A 216 -6.26 2.33 -10.51
C THR A 216 -4.98 2.24 -9.67
N ARG A 217 -5.03 2.71 -8.42
CA ARG A 217 -3.83 2.90 -7.58
C ARG A 217 -3.68 1.88 -6.46
N LEU A 218 -4.78 1.42 -5.86
CA LEU A 218 -4.77 0.56 -4.68
C LEU A 218 -5.19 -0.87 -4.96
N ARG A 219 -5.75 -1.16 -6.15
CA ARG A 219 -6.07 -2.54 -6.54
C ARG A 219 -4.79 -3.34 -6.65
N GLU A 220 -4.74 -4.41 -5.87
CA GLU A 220 -3.63 -5.36 -5.92
C GLU A 220 -3.58 -5.98 -7.32
N ARG A 221 -2.40 -5.91 -7.94
CA ARG A 221 -2.19 -6.51 -9.24
C ARG A 221 -2.06 -8.01 -9.05
N PRO A 222 -2.72 -8.83 -9.90
CA PRO A 222 -2.56 -10.27 -9.83
C PRO A 222 -1.09 -10.62 -10.05
N VAL A 223 -0.56 -11.42 -9.13
CA VAL A 223 0.81 -11.88 -9.18
C VAL A 223 0.82 -13.31 -9.73
N LYS A 224 1.77 -13.61 -10.61
CA LYS A 224 1.98 -14.96 -11.09
C LYS A 224 2.79 -15.74 -10.04
N LEU A 225 2.22 -16.79 -9.49
CA LEU A 225 2.92 -17.78 -8.68
C LEU A 225 3.29 -18.96 -9.58
N SER A 226 4.50 -19.49 -9.39
CA SER A 226 4.94 -20.69 -10.10
C SER A 226 5.65 -21.68 -9.19
N CYS A 227 5.53 -22.96 -9.56
CA CYS A 227 6.23 -24.08 -8.95
C CYS A 227 6.79 -24.96 -10.06
N ASP A 228 8.05 -25.37 -9.95
CA ASP A 228 8.67 -26.29 -10.90
C ASP A 228 8.73 -27.68 -10.28
N ILE A 229 8.09 -28.64 -10.95
CA ILE A 229 8.07 -30.06 -10.56
C ILE A 229 8.83 -30.89 -11.59
N SER A 230 9.61 -31.85 -11.12
CA SER A 230 10.31 -32.83 -11.94
C SER A 230 9.61 -34.17 -11.80
N VAL A 231 9.14 -34.69 -12.94
CA VAL A 231 8.36 -35.93 -13.01
C VAL A 231 9.10 -36.92 -13.89
N THR A 232 9.55 -38.02 -13.30
CA THR A 232 10.22 -39.10 -14.01
C THR A 232 9.48 -40.42 -13.80
N ILE A 233 9.05 -41.09 -14.86
CA ILE A 233 8.48 -42.45 -14.78
C ILE A 233 9.50 -43.46 -15.33
N CYS A 234 9.56 -44.64 -14.71
CA CYS A 234 10.38 -45.75 -15.18
C CYS A 234 10.03 -46.12 -16.64
N ARG A 235 11.05 -46.35 -17.47
CA ARG A 235 10.95 -46.51 -18.93
C ARG A 235 9.96 -47.62 -19.32
N GLY A 236 8.74 -47.24 -19.67
CA GLY A 236 7.70 -48.09 -20.25
C GLY A 236 6.94 -47.34 -21.35
N ILE A 237 6.35 -48.07 -22.28
CA ILE A 237 5.65 -47.53 -23.47
C ILE A 237 4.47 -46.60 -23.10
N LEU A 238 3.89 -46.77 -21.89
CA LEU A 238 2.79 -45.95 -21.35
C LEU A 238 3.23 -44.74 -20.49
N GLY A 239 4.52 -44.48 -20.31
CA GLY A 239 4.99 -43.48 -19.34
C GLY A 239 4.43 -42.06 -19.58
N ILE A 240 4.26 -41.65 -20.83
CA ILE A 240 3.73 -40.31 -21.16
C ILE A 240 2.23 -40.20 -20.85
N GLU A 241 1.46 -41.28 -21.05
CA GLU A 241 0.03 -41.28 -20.76
C GLU A 241 -0.21 -41.18 -19.26
N THR A 242 0.57 -41.92 -18.45
CA THR A 242 0.48 -41.82 -16.99
C THR A 242 0.85 -40.44 -16.47
N ILE A 243 1.86 -39.78 -17.04
CA ILE A 243 2.18 -38.37 -16.69
C ILE A 243 1.00 -37.47 -17.05
N LYS A 244 0.44 -37.61 -18.25
CA LYS A 244 -0.71 -36.79 -18.69
C LYS A 244 -1.93 -37.01 -17.79
N ASP A 245 -2.19 -38.23 -17.36
CA ASP A 245 -3.32 -38.56 -16.50
C ASP A 245 -3.11 -38.00 -15.07
N ALA A 246 -1.91 -38.13 -14.51
CA ALA A 246 -1.57 -37.53 -13.21
C ALA A 246 -1.71 -36.00 -13.25
N LEU A 247 -1.23 -35.34 -14.32
CA LEU A 247 -1.38 -33.89 -14.50
C LEU A 247 -2.85 -33.49 -14.71
N ARG A 248 -3.64 -34.30 -15.43
CA ARG A 248 -5.08 -34.06 -15.63
C ARG A 248 -5.87 -34.17 -14.33
N GLU A 249 -5.52 -35.11 -13.46
CA GLU A 249 -6.13 -35.21 -12.12
C GLU A 249 -5.76 -34.03 -11.23
N GLY A 250 -4.51 -33.56 -11.28
CA GLY A 250 -4.12 -32.32 -10.61
C GLY A 250 -4.93 -31.10 -11.10
N LEU A 251 -5.20 -31.01 -12.40
CA LEU A 251 -6.06 -29.96 -12.98
C LEU A 251 -7.52 -30.10 -12.56
N LYS A 252 -8.06 -31.32 -12.44
CA LYS A 252 -9.43 -31.55 -11.94
C LYS A 252 -9.57 -31.09 -10.49
N TYR A 253 -8.61 -31.46 -9.64
CA TYR A 253 -8.61 -31.04 -8.24
C TYR A 253 -8.57 -29.51 -8.10
N ALA A 254 -7.79 -28.84 -8.94
CA ALA A 254 -7.76 -27.38 -9.00
C ALA A 254 -9.08 -26.74 -9.48
N ALA A 255 -9.81 -27.42 -10.37
CA ALA A 255 -11.12 -26.96 -10.84
C ALA A 255 -12.23 -27.14 -9.79
N GLU A 256 -12.12 -28.16 -8.93
CA GLU A 256 -13.06 -28.42 -7.83
C GLU A 256 -12.85 -27.49 -6.63
N HIS A 257 -11.66 -26.89 -6.49
CA HIS A 257 -11.29 -25.96 -5.41
C HIS A 257 -10.84 -24.60 -5.96
N PRO A 258 -11.75 -23.78 -6.54
CA PRO A 258 -11.40 -22.44 -7.00
C PRO A 258 -10.98 -21.54 -5.83
N ILE A 259 -10.09 -20.58 -6.09
CA ILE A 259 -9.52 -19.64 -5.10
C ILE A 259 -10.53 -18.54 -4.69
N THR A 260 -11.83 -18.79 -4.83
CA THR A 260 -12.85 -17.76 -4.57
C THR A 260 -13.63 -18.12 -3.31
N THR A 261 -13.19 -17.63 -2.16
CA THR A 261 -14.15 -17.35 -1.08
C THR A 261 -14.75 -15.97 -1.34
N ASN A 262 -15.89 -15.96 -2.04
CA ASN A 262 -17.05 -15.11 -1.81
C ASN A 262 -18.05 -15.29 -2.96
N GLU A 263 -19.21 -15.87 -2.65
CA GLU A 263 -20.31 -16.22 -3.55
C GLU A 263 -20.99 -15.01 -4.25
N GLU A 264 -20.46 -13.79 -4.16
CA GLU A 264 -21.14 -12.58 -4.68
C GLU A 264 -20.39 -11.79 -5.75
N SER A 265 -19.23 -12.27 -6.22
CA SER A 265 -18.60 -11.72 -7.43
C SER A 265 -18.20 -12.82 -8.40
N ALA A 266 -19.16 -13.67 -8.74
CA ALA A 266 -19.13 -14.45 -9.97
C ALA A 266 -19.36 -13.54 -11.19
N GLN A 267 -18.47 -12.56 -11.39
CA GLN A 267 -18.21 -12.02 -12.72
C GLN A 267 -16.91 -12.67 -13.19
N ALA A 268 -17.10 -13.78 -13.88
CA ALA A 268 -16.09 -14.53 -14.61
C ALA A 268 -15.29 -13.60 -15.54
N ALA A 269 -13.95 -13.67 -15.48
CA ALA A 269 -13.07 -13.62 -16.67
C ALA A 269 -11.56 -13.50 -16.36
N ASP A 270 -11.15 -12.99 -15.18
CA ASP A 270 -9.74 -12.55 -15.01
C ASP A 270 -8.84 -13.42 -14.11
N GLU A 271 -9.37 -14.45 -13.42
CA GLU A 271 -8.51 -15.47 -12.80
C GLU A 271 -8.20 -16.54 -13.83
N GLN A 272 -7.00 -16.48 -14.43
CA GLN A 272 -6.54 -17.54 -15.32
C GLN A 272 -6.46 -18.85 -14.52
N PRO A 273 -7.09 -19.95 -14.99
CA PRO A 273 -7.03 -21.22 -14.30
C PRO A 273 -5.58 -21.70 -14.18
N LEU A 274 -5.32 -22.53 -13.17
CA LEU A 274 -4.03 -23.18 -12.96
C LEU A 274 -3.54 -23.81 -14.28
N SER A 275 -2.40 -23.34 -14.77
CA SER A 275 -1.81 -23.77 -16.04
C SER A 275 -0.55 -24.56 -15.77
N ILE A 276 -0.52 -25.80 -16.25
CA ILE A 276 0.66 -26.66 -16.21
C ILE A 276 1.29 -26.64 -17.61
N LYS A 277 2.53 -26.17 -17.71
CA LYS A 277 3.30 -26.15 -18.96
C LYS A 277 4.59 -26.93 -18.76
N MET A 278 5.00 -27.66 -19.78
CA MET A 278 6.33 -28.27 -19.79
C MET A 278 7.36 -27.16 -20.02
N HIS A 279 8.32 -26.99 -19.10
CA HIS A 279 9.44 -26.07 -19.29
C HIS A 279 10.50 -26.76 -20.17
N VAL A 280 11.05 -27.86 -19.67
CA VAL A 280 11.98 -28.76 -20.37
C VAL A 280 11.80 -30.13 -19.75
N ALA A 281 11.62 -31.22 -20.51
CA ALA A 281 11.50 -32.55 -19.93
C ALA A 281 12.75 -32.90 -19.06
N PRO A 282 12.60 -33.44 -17.83
CA PRO A 282 11.38 -33.90 -17.13
C PRO A 282 10.66 -32.85 -16.25
N ILE A 283 10.99 -31.56 -16.40
CA ILE A 283 10.51 -30.43 -15.61
C ILE A 283 9.23 -29.80 -16.20
N TYR A 284 8.20 -29.72 -15.37
CA TYR A 284 6.93 -29.05 -15.64
C TYR A 284 6.75 -27.88 -14.68
N THR A 285 6.28 -26.75 -15.20
CA THR A 285 5.96 -25.55 -14.42
C THR A 285 4.46 -25.47 -14.23
N ILE A 286 4.03 -25.48 -12.97
CA ILE A 286 2.66 -25.15 -12.56
C ILE A 286 2.62 -23.65 -12.30
N SER A 287 1.68 -22.94 -12.92
CA SER A 287 1.53 -21.50 -12.74
C SER A 287 0.10 -21.06 -12.57
N ILE A 288 -0.09 -20.06 -11.71
CA ILE A 288 -1.39 -19.46 -11.44
C ILE A 288 -1.23 -17.95 -11.29
N GLN A 289 -2.19 -17.18 -11.79
CA GLN A 289 -2.24 -15.73 -11.61
C GLN A 289 -3.40 -15.41 -10.67
N THR A 290 -3.08 -14.86 -9.49
CA THR A 290 -4.11 -14.48 -8.52
C THR A 290 -3.65 -13.32 -7.64
N ILE A 291 -4.60 -12.70 -6.97
CA ILE A 291 -4.39 -11.72 -5.90
C ILE A 291 -4.17 -12.46 -4.56
N TYR A 292 -4.81 -13.62 -4.37
CA TYR A 292 -4.80 -14.38 -3.11
C TYR A 292 -3.59 -15.31 -3.00
N GLN A 293 -2.44 -14.72 -2.67
CA GLN A 293 -1.17 -15.46 -2.65
C GLN A 293 -1.13 -16.64 -1.67
N ARG A 294 -1.83 -16.54 -0.52
CA ARG A 294 -1.85 -17.59 0.50
C ARG A 294 -2.62 -18.81 0.03
N GLU A 295 -3.86 -18.59 -0.40
CA GLU A 295 -4.74 -19.65 -0.93
C GLU A 295 -4.15 -20.30 -2.17
N ALA A 296 -3.55 -19.52 -3.08
CA ALA A 296 -2.86 -20.08 -4.23
C ALA A 296 -1.64 -20.93 -3.88
N LYS A 297 -0.88 -20.57 -2.83
CA LYS A 297 0.22 -21.41 -2.35
C LYS A 297 -0.31 -22.74 -1.80
N GLU A 298 -1.39 -22.70 -1.03
CA GLU A 298 -2.04 -23.90 -0.50
C GLU A 298 -2.60 -24.78 -1.61
N LEU A 299 -3.24 -24.19 -2.63
CA LEU A 299 -3.76 -24.90 -3.79
C LEU A 299 -2.65 -25.55 -4.62
N ILE A 300 -1.55 -24.84 -4.89
CA ILE A 300 -0.43 -25.45 -5.61
C ILE A 300 0.17 -26.60 -4.81
N ASN A 301 0.29 -26.45 -3.49
CA ASN A 301 0.81 -27.50 -2.62
C ASN A 301 -0.09 -28.73 -2.59
N SER A 302 -1.42 -28.57 -2.56
CA SER A 302 -2.35 -29.70 -2.61
C SER A 302 -2.36 -30.37 -3.99
N VAL A 303 -2.31 -29.61 -5.08
CA VAL A 303 -2.17 -30.14 -6.45
C VAL A 303 -0.87 -30.93 -6.59
N CYS A 304 0.26 -30.42 -6.07
CA CYS A 304 1.53 -31.15 -6.06
C CYS A 304 1.41 -32.50 -5.32
N LYS A 305 0.71 -32.56 -4.18
CA LYS A 305 0.49 -33.80 -3.43
C LYS A 305 -0.36 -34.82 -4.20
N VAL A 306 -1.39 -34.36 -4.91
CA VAL A 306 -2.23 -35.25 -5.76
C VAL A 306 -1.39 -35.82 -6.92
N ILE A 307 -0.61 -34.96 -7.59
CA ILE A 307 0.28 -35.37 -8.67
C ILE A 307 1.33 -36.37 -8.17
N GLU A 308 1.94 -36.09 -7.00
CA GLU A 308 2.91 -36.97 -6.35
C GLU A 308 2.31 -38.37 -6.06
N ALA A 309 1.12 -38.43 -5.46
CA ALA A 309 0.45 -39.70 -5.13
C ALA A 309 0.23 -40.57 -6.39
N ASN A 310 -0.21 -39.97 -7.49
CA ASN A 310 -0.45 -40.67 -8.75
C ASN A 310 0.84 -41.15 -9.42
N ILE A 311 1.91 -40.33 -9.38
CA ILE A 311 3.20 -40.70 -9.95
C ILE A 311 3.86 -41.82 -9.14
N VAL A 312 3.78 -41.77 -7.80
CA VAL A 312 4.32 -42.80 -6.92
C VAL A 312 3.56 -44.11 -7.08
N ALA A 313 2.23 -44.07 -7.19
CA ALA A 313 1.40 -45.25 -7.47
C ALA A 313 1.77 -45.91 -8.82
N ALA A 314 2.20 -45.11 -9.79
CA ALA A 314 2.70 -45.59 -11.09
C ALA A 314 4.17 -46.06 -11.08
N GLY A 315 4.86 -46.04 -9.93
CA GLY A 315 6.28 -46.41 -9.83
C GLY A 315 7.25 -45.36 -10.40
N GLY A 316 6.82 -44.10 -10.47
CA GLY A 316 7.66 -42.95 -10.85
C GLY A 316 8.34 -42.27 -9.65
N ARG A 317 9.19 -41.29 -9.97
CA ARG A 317 9.85 -40.38 -9.03
C ARG A 317 9.34 -38.96 -9.26
N PHE A 318 8.93 -38.31 -8.19
CA PHE A 318 8.52 -36.91 -8.15
C PHE A 318 9.52 -36.12 -7.29
N SER A 319 9.95 -34.96 -7.77
CA SER A 319 10.69 -33.98 -6.96
C SER A 319 10.22 -32.56 -7.24
N VAL A 320 10.19 -31.72 -6.22
CA VAL A 320 9.94 -30.28 -6.37
C VAL A 320 11.31 -29.61 -6.56
N ASP A 321 11.56 -29.07 -7.75
CA ASP A 321 12.83 -28.44 -8.09
C ASP A 321 12.84 -26.97 -7.64
N LYS A 322 11.71 -26.27 -7.79
CA LYS A 322 11.49 -24.93 -7.22
C LYS A 322 10.18 -24.88 -6.47
N GLU A 323 10.27 -24.50 -5.20
CA GLU A 323 9.10 -24.25 -4.34
C GLU A 323 8.23 -23.10 -4.88
N VAL A 324 7.00 -23.02 -4.37
CA VAL A 324 6.01 -22.02 -4.81
C VAL A 324 6.52 -20.61 -4.54
N ALA A 325 6.97 -19.95 -5.60
CA ALA A 325 7.52 -18.61 -5.55
C ALA A 325 6.72 -17.66 -6.42
N ILE A 326 6.73 -16.38 -6.02
CA ILE A 326 6.24 -15.29 -6.86
C ILE A 326 7.21 -15.14 -8.04
N VAL A 327 6.69 -15.26 -9.25
CA VAL A 327 7.42 -14.93 -10.46
C VAL A 327 7.56 -13.41 -10.48
N THR A 328 8.70 -12.94 -10.00
CA THR A 328 9.15 -11.60 -10.38
C THR A 328 9.51 -11.66 -11.87
N PRO A 329 9.03 -10.73 -12.70
CA PRO A 329 9.56 -10.64 -14.06
C PRO A 329 11.06 -10.38 -13.92
N ASP A 330 11.87 -11.36 -14.28
CA ASP A 330 13.32 -11.22 -14.27
C ASP A 330 13.67 -9.94 -15.02
N LYS A 331 14.42 -9.05 -14.36
CA LYS A 331 15.18 -7.99 -15.02
C LYS A 331 16.38 -8.62 -15.76
N ALA A 332 16.12 -9.61 -16.60
CA ALA A 332 17.08 -10.19 -17.51
C ALA A 332 16.68 -9.75 -18.93
N ASP A 333 17.67 -9.20 -19.63
CA ASP A 333 17.65 -8.74 -21.02
C ASP A 333 17.04 -7.35 -21.29
N LYS A 334 17.78 -6.32 -20.89
CA LYS A 334 17.97 -5.11 -21.71
C LYS A 334 19.44 -4.76 -21.82
#